data_AF-A0A8T0LBG1-F1
#
_entry.id   AF-A0A8T0LBG1-F1
#
_cell.length_a   1.000
_cell.length_b   1.000
_cell.length_c   1.000
_cell.angle_alpha   90.00
_cell.angle_beta   90.00
_cell.angle_gamma   90.00
#
_symmetry.space_group_name_H-M   'P 1'
#
loop_
_entity.id
_entity.type
_entity.pdbx_description
1 polymer ?
#
loop_
_entity_poly.entity_id
_entity_poly.type
_entity_poly.pdbx_seq_one_letter_code
_entity_poly.pdbx_strand_id
1 'polypeptide(L)'
;MRSSWLKKQSFVIGHKPPLSWLILCLISILALIAVLSSSSSSNTDDSASRTAESLIYTNYRRIKEQAAADYLELRSVSSGGSRQKEVELCGKERENFVPCHNVSANLISGFKDGEEFDRHCEVYKVSERCLVRPPKEYKTPLRWPSGRDVIWSANVKITKDQFLSSGSMTKRLMLLEENQIAFHSQDGFIFNSVKDYARQLAEMIGLGSDIELPQAGIRNILDINCGFGSFGAHLLSLKIMVVCIAAYEATGSQVQLSLERGLPAMIGNFISRQLPYPSLSYDMVHCAQCGIVWDEKDGFFLIEVDRVLKPGGYFVLTSPTTRPQGSSKDKKRIMSNTIEVFTQQLCWTLVAQQDESFVWQKATDVGCYASRKQSTIQLCEGEDTQSYYRPLVPCISGTSSKRWIAIQNRSSESGLSSAELKIHGKCEPFPTYPRTYDLLHADGLLSHLSSERCSTIDLFLEMDRILRPEGWVILSDTMRAIEMARMVATQVRWEARRIEEAVDCEGSC
;
A
#
# COMPACT_ATOMS: atom_id res chain seq x y z
N MET A 1 -39.24 -1.09 39.95
CA MET A 1 -40.61 -1.44 40.40
C MET A 1 -41.61 -0.48 39.76
N ARG A 2 -42.61 -1.05 39.06
CA ARG A 2 -43.93 -0.58 38.57
C ARG A 2 -44.31 0.94 38.52
N SER A 3 -44.61 1.38 37.30
CA SER A 3 -45.75 2.18 36.75
C SER A 3 -46.72 3.03 37.63
N SER A 4 -47.15 4.20 37.12
CA SER A 4 -48.47 4.49 36.46
C SER A 4 -48.65 6.02 36.28
N TRP A 5 -48.91 6.58 35.08
CA TRP A 5 -50.20 6.94 34.45
C TRP A 5 -51.24 7.69 35.32
N LEU A 6 -51.41 9.02 35.11
CA LEU A 6 -52.61 9.69 34.54
C LEU A 6 -52.84 11.16 34.98
N LYS A 7 -52.92 12.02 33.95
CA LYS A 7 -53.72 13.25 33.73
C LYS A 7 -54.49 13.90 34.89
N LYS A 8 -54.40 15.24 34.99
CA LYS A 8 -55.54 16.16 34.77
C LYS A 8 -55.10 17.61 34.52
N GLN A 9 -55.78 18.24 33.56
CA GLN A 9 -55.67 19.63 33.13
C GLN A 9 -56.42 20.58 34.08
N SER A 10 -56.00 21.85 34.11
CA SER A 10 -56.87 22.97 34.45
C SER A 10 -56.59 24.16 33.54
N PHE A 11 -57.65 24.63 32.90
CA PHE A 11 -57.75 25.83 32.06
C PHE A 11 -57.99 27.06 32.94
N VAL A 12 -57.43 28.21 32.58
CA VAL A 12 -57.92 29.53 32.99
C VAL A 12 -58.13 30.38 31.73
N ILE A 13 -59.34 30.93 31.66
CA ILE A 13 -59.91 31.75 30.59
C ILE A 13 -59.59 33.22 30.88
N GLY A 14 -59.13 33.98 29.88
CA GLY A 14 -58.92 35.42 29.99
C GLY A 14 -58.89 36.11 28.62
N HIS A 15 -59.84 37.04 28.44
CA HIS A 15 -60.08 38.04 27.40
C HIS A 15 -59.54 37.85 25.96
N LYS A 16 -60.50 37.74 25.01
CA LYS A 16 -60.29 37.85 23.57
C LYS A 16 -59.65 39.21 23.22
N PRO A 17 -58.51 39.25 22.50
CA PRO A 17 -58.06 40.49 21.88
C PRO A 17 -58.99 40.86 20.71
N PRO A 18 -59.19 42.15 20.42
CA PRO A 18 -60.05 42.59 19.33
C PRO A 18 -59.54 42.09 17.98
N LEU A 19 -60.46 41.78 17.06
CA LEU A 19 -60.18 41.24 15.72
C LEU A 19 -59.14 42.07 14.94
N SER A 20 -59.02 43.36 15.24
CA SER A 20 -58.03 44.27 14.64
C SER A 20 -56.57 43.92 14.98
N TRP A 21 -56.30 43.35 16.16
CA TRP A 21 -54.95 42.90 16.55
C TRP A 21 -54.56 41.61 15.82
N LEU A 22 -55.51 40.70 15.62
CA LEU A 22 -55.30 39.50 14.81
C LEU A 22 -55.05 39.86 13.34
N ILE A 23 -55.77 40.85 12.80
CA ILE A 23 -55.57 41.35 11.43
C ILE A 23 -54.21 42.05 11.28
N LEU A 24 -53.79 42.88 12.25
CA LEU A 24 -52.47 43.50 12.26
C LEU A 24 -51.33 42.46 12.37
N CYS A 25 -51.49 41.42 13.19
CA CYS A 25 -50.55 40.30 13.21
C CYS A 25 -50.53 39.54 11.88
N LEU A 26 -51.68 39.31 11.24
CA LEU A 26 -51.76 38.63 9.95
C LEU A 26 -51.11 39.46 8.83
N ILE A 27 -51.32 40.78 8.83
CA ILE A 27 -50.70 41.70 7.87
C ILE A 27 -49.19 41.79 8.10
N SER A 28 -48.73 41.86 9.36
CA SER A 28 -47.30 41.83 9.68
C SER A 28 -46.64 40.50 9.30
N ILE A 29 -47.32 39.37 9.49
CA ILE A 29 -46.84 38.05 9.05
C ILE A 29 -46.81 37.95 7.52
N LEU A 30 -47.85 38.43 6.82
CA LEU A 30 -47.87 38.44 5.35
C LEU A 30 -46.83 39.39 4.76
N ALA A 31 -46.56 40.53 5.40
CA ALA A 31 -45.48 41.44 5.02
C ALA A 31 -44.10 40.82 5.27
N LEU A 32 -43.91 40.10 6.38
CA LEU A 32 -42.68 39.34 6.66
C LEU A 32 -42.48 38.21 5.65
N ILE A 33 -43.55 37.50 5.28
CA ILE A 33 -43.52 36.47 4.23
C ILE A 33 -43.18 37.12 2.88
N ALA A 34 -43.77 38.26 2.51
CA ALA A 34 -43.46 38.94 1.25
C ALA A 34 -42.01 39.46 1.19
N VAL A 35 -41.47 39.98 2.29
CA VAL A 35 -40.07 40.44 2.38
C VAL A 35 -39.08 39.26 2.37
N LEU A 36 -39.41 38.15 3.04
CA LEU A 36 -38.60 36.92 3.00
C LEU A 36 -38.74 36.16 1.67
N SER A 37 -39.86 36.31 0.94
CA SER A 37 -40.08 35.72 -0.38
C SER A 37 -39.42 36.51 -1.51
N SER A 38 -38.98 37.75 -1.25
CA SER A 38 -38.34 38.62 -2.24
C SER A 38 -36.81 38.48 -2.28
N SER A 39 -36.23 37.54 -1.50
CA SER A 39 -34.77 37.31 -1.44
C SER A 39 -34.34 35.88 -1.80
N SER A 40 -35.08 35.18 -2.67
CA SER A 40 -34.64 33.88 -3.20
C SER A 40 -35.17 33.58 -4.60
N SER A 41 -34.92 34.49 -5.56
CA SER A 41 -34.97 34.14 -6.99
C SER A 41 -33.60 33.68 -7.48
N SER A 42 -33.34 32.38 -7.34
CA SER A 42 -32.56 31.60 -8.32
C SER A 42 -32.76 30.11 -8.03
N ASN A 43 -33.88 29.56 -8.49
CA ASN A 43 -34.08 28.12 -8.67
C ASN A 43 -35.08 27.92 -9.81
N THR A 44 -34.60 28.06 -11.03
CA THR A 44 -35.11 27.29 -12.17
C THR A 44 -34.17 26.12 -12.36
N ASP A 45 -34.77 24.96 -12.65
CA ASP A 45 -34.17 23.68 -13.04
C ASP A 45 -33.89 22.67 -11.92
N ASP A 46 -34.94 22.01 -11.39
CA ASP A 46 -34.76 20.75 -10.65
C ASP A 46 -35.90 19.71 -10.79
N SER A 47 -36.84 19.90 -11.72
CA SER A 47 -37.85 18.87 -12.06
C SER A 47 -37.41 17.94 -13.21
N ALA A 48 -36.60 18.45 -14.13
CA ALA A 48 -36.04 17.65 -15.23
C ALA A 48 -34.98 16.63 -14.74
N SER A 49 -34.20 17.00 -13.71
CA SER A 49 -33.12 16.17 -13.14
C SER A 49 -33.65 14.86 -12.53
N ARG A 50 -34.70 14.92 -11.69
CA ARG A 50 -35.27 13.72 -11.04
C ARG A 50 -35.98 12.76 -11.99
N THR A 51 -36.50 13.30 -13.10
CA THR A 51 -37.16 12.47 -14.13
C THR A 51 -36.11 11.82 -15.04
N ALA A 52 -35.01 12.54 -15.35
CA ALA A 52 -33.85 12.00 -16.05
C ALA A 52 -33.14 10.90 -15.23
N GLU A 53 -32.95 11.08 -13.92
CA GLU A 53 -32.34 10.07 -13.05
C GLU A 53 -33.18 8.78 -12.97
N SER A 54 -34.51 8.92 -12.87
CA SER A 54 -35.46 7.80 -12.90
C SER A 54 -35.46 7.05 -14.25
N LEU A 55 -35.42 7.78 -15.36
CA LEU A 55 -35.33 7.23 -16.73
C LEU A 55 -33.97 6.56 -17.00
N ILE A 56 -32.87 7.11 -16.47
CA ILE A 56 -31.53 6.50 -16.57
C ILE A 56 -31.49 5.20 -15.77
N TYR A 57 -32.07 5.16 -14.57
CA TYR A 57 -32.07 3.95 -13.74
C TYR A 57 -32.98 2.83 -14.30
N THR A 58 -34.12 3.20 -14.90
CA THR A 58 -35.01 2.23 -15.57
C THR A 58 -34.43 1.72 -16.90
N ASN A 59 -33.74 2.57 -17.67
CA ASN A 59 -33.00 2.14 -18.86
C ASN A 59 -31.81 1.25 -18.49
N TYR A 60 -31.05 1.56 -17.43
CA TYR A 60 -29.96 0.70 -16.95
C TYR A 60 -30.48 -0.67 -16.50
N ARG A 61 -31.63 -0.72 -15.81
CA ARG A 61 -32.25 -1.98 -15.40
C ARG A 61 -32.70 -2.82 -16.60
N ARG A 62 -33.35 -2.20 -17.60
CA ARG A 62 -33.72 -2.89 -18.85
C ARG A 62 -32.50 -3.36 -19.64
N ILE A 63 -31.43 -2.56 -19.73
CA ILE A 63 -30.19 -2.96 -20.39
C ILE A 63 -29.52 -4.11 -19.64
N LYS A 64 -29.55 -4.11 -18.31
CA LYS A 64 -29.02 -5.21 -17.48
C LYS A 64 -29.85 -6.50 -17.63
N GLU A 65 -31.17 -6.39 -17.69
CA GLU A 65 -32.08 -7.51 -17.91
C GLU A 65 -31.97 -8.06 -19.35
N GLN A 66 -31.85 -7.18 -20.34
CA GLN A 66 -31.62 -7.52 -21.74
C GLN A 66 -30.24 -8.18 -21.90
N ALA A 67 -29.18 -7.62 -21.31
CA ALA A 67 -27.84 -8.22 -21.34
C ALA A 67 -27.79 -9.58 -20.63
N ALA A 68 -28.57 -9.78 -19.56
CA ALA A 68 -28.71 -11.08 -18.92
C ALA A 68 -29.48 -12.09 -19.78
N ALA A 69 -30.52 -11.64 -20.50
CA ALA A 69 -31.27 -12.46 -21.44
C ALA A 69 -30.41 -12.84 -22.67
N ASP A 70 -29.74 -11.85 -23.27
CA ASP A 70 -28.82 -12.02 -24.39
C ASP A 70 -27.62 -12.91 -23.97
N TYR A 71 -27.14 -12.81 -22.72
CA TYR A 71 -26.14 -13.73 -22.16
C TYR A 71 -26.66 -15.16 -22.04
N LEU A 72 -27.91 -15.36 -21.63
CA LEU A 72 -28.54 -16.68 -21.57
C LEU A 72 -28.80 -17.25 -22.97
N GLU A 73 -29.08 -16.41 -23.95
CA GLU A 73 -29.25 -16.79 -25.36
C GLU A 73 -27.90 -17.12 -26.03
N LEU A 74 -26.85 -16.35 -25.76
CA LEU A 74 -25.47 -16.67 -26.17
C LEU A 74 -24.97 -17.97 -25.50
N ARG A 75 -25.43 -18.26 -24.28
CA ARG A 75 -25.15 -19.53 -23.56
C ARG A 75 -25.88 -20.72 -24.19
N SER A 76 -27.05 -20.52 -24.80
CA SER A 76 -27.78 -21.57 -25.52
C SER A 76 -27.17 -21.85 -26.90
N VAL A 77 -26.70 -20.81 -27.60
CA VAL A 77 -26.09 -20.91 -28.94
C VAL A 77 -24.63 -21.44 -28.91
N SER A 78 -23.87 -21.21 -27.83
CA SER A 78 -22.47 -21.66 -27.70
C SER A 78 -22.31 -23.14 -27.28
N SER A 79 -23.39 -23.91 -27.14
CA SER A 79 -23.32 -25.32 -26.75
C SER A 79 -22.72 -26.28 -27.81
N GLY A 80 -22.21 -25.74 -28.94
CA GLY A 80 -21.54 -26.49 -30.00
C GLY A 80 -20.00 -26.39 -30.06
N GLY A 81 -19.36 -25.58 -29.21
CA GLY A 81 -17.89 -25.46 -29.15
C GLY A 81 -17.35 -25.91 -27.79
N SER A 82 -16.27 -26.69 -27.78
CA SER A 82 -15.56 -27.20 -26.58
C SER A 82 -15.59 -26.19 -25.41
N ARG A 83 -16.42 -26.45 -24.38
CA ARG A 83 -16.40 -25.66 -23.14
C ARG A 83 -15.03 -25.83 -22.49
N GLN A 84 -14.18 -24.80 -22.55
CA GLN A 84 -13.05 -24.72 -21.64
C GLN A 84 -13.61 -24.71 -20.21
N LYS A 85 -13.13 -25.62 -19.37
CA LYS A 85 -13.63 -25.81 -18.00
C LYS A 85 -13.36 -24.53 -17.20
N GLU A 86 -14.41 -23.91 -16.66
CA GLU A 86 -14.27 -22.78 -15.73
C GLU A 86 -13.37 -23.16 -14.55
N VAL A 87 -12.58 -22.20 -14.07
CA VAL A 87 -11.74 -22.40 -12.90
C VAL A 87 -12.60 -22.46 -11.64
N GLU A 88 -12.33 -23.44 -10.79
CA GLU A 88 -13.05 -23.66 -9.54
C GLU A 88 -12.60 -22.68 -8.44
N LEU A 89 -13.43 -22.48 -7.42
CA LEU A 89 -13.08 -21.64 -6.28
C LEU A 89 -12.17 -22.39 -5.29
N CYS A 90 -11.19 -21.70 -4.73
CA CYS A 90 -10.36 -22.25 -3.67
C CYS A 90 -11.15 -22.47 -2.36
N GLY A 91 -10.62 -23.34 -1.48
CA GLY A 91 -11.11 -23.48 -0.11
C GLY A 91 -10.91 -22.22 0.75
N LYS A 92 -11.57 -22.18 1.93
CA LYS A 92 -11.54 -21.00 2.85
C LYS A 92 -10.14 -20.70 3.37
N GLU A 93 -9.32 -21.74 3.51
CA GLU A 93 -7.93 -21.65 3.96
C GLU A 93 -7.07 -20.76 3.07
N ARG A 94 -7.48 -20.53 1.81
CA ARG A 94 -6.76 -19.68 0.86
C ARG A 94 -7.20 -18.23 0.82
N GLU A 95 -8.19 -17.81 1.60
CA GLU A 95 -8.72 -16.45 1.57
C GLU A 95 -7.65 -15.37 1.80
N ASN A 96 -6.64 -15.65 2.65
CA ASN A 96 -5.50 -14.76 2.93
C ASN A 96 -4.16 -15.35 2.48
N PHE A 97 -4.19 -16.25 1.49
CA PHE A 97 -3.00 -16.96 1.03
C PHE A 97 -2.05 -16.06 0.23
N VAL A 98 -0.78 -16.07 0.61
CA VAL A 98 0.32 -15.40 -0.09
C VAL A 98 1.24 -16.46 -0.70
N PRO A 99 1.42 -16.48 -2.03
CA PRO A 99 2.33 -17.41 -2.68
C PRO A 99 3.79 -17.27 -2.21
N CYS A 100 4.53 -18.38 -2.21
CA CYS A 100 5.95 -18.47 -1.81
C CYS A 100 6.28 -18.09 -0.35
N HIS A 101 5.28 -17.82 0.49
CA HIS A 101 5.46 -17.54 1.92
C HIS A 101 4.74 -18.63 2.74
N ASN A 102 5.44 -19.75 3.00
CA ASN A 102 4.93 -20.84 3.83
C ASN A 102 5.94 -21.21 4.91
N VAL A 103 5.82 -20.55 6.06
CA VAL A 103 6.73 -20.70 7.21
C VAL A 103 6.89 -22.17 7.62
N SER A 104 5.80 -22.93 7.70
CA SER A 104 5.87 -24.35 8.10
C SER A 104 6.62 -25.20 7.07
N ALA A 105 6.40 -24.99 5.78
CA ALA A 105 7.13 -25.70 4.73
C ALA A 105 8.60 -25.27 4.66
N ASN A 106 8.89 -23.99 4.92
CA ASN A 106 10.25 -23.46 4.95
C ASN A 106 11.04 -24.08 6.10
N LEU A 107 10.47 -24.13 7.31
CA LEU A 107 11.07 -24.80 8.47
C LEU A 107 11.37 -26.28 8.20
N ILE A 108 10.44 -27.01 7.59
CA ILE A 108 10.63 -28.42 7.21
C ILE A 108 11.75 -28.58 6.17
N SER A 109 11.94 -27.58 5.31
CA SER A 109 13.00 -27.57 4.29
C SER A 109 14.37 -27.15 4.84
N GLY A 110 14.47 -26.87 6.15
CA GLY A 110 15.72 -26.56 6.84
C GLY A 110 16.04 -25.07 6.99
N PHE A 111 15.16 -24.17 6.54
CA PHE A 111 15.31 -22.73 6.80
C PHE A 111 15.06 -22.42 8.27
N LYS A 112 15.89 -21.55 8.84
CA LYS A 112 15.90 -21.20 10.27
C LYS A 112 16.47 -19.80 10.48
N ASP A 113 16.52 -19.34 11.72
CA ASP A 113 17.15 -18.06 12.10
C ASP A 113 16.57 -16.86 11.32
N GLY A 114 15.26 -16.89 11.06
CA GLY A 114 14.52 -15.85 10.36
C GLY A 114 14.36 -16.09 8.85
N GLU A 115 15.10 -17.04 8.27
CA GLU A 115 14.98 -17.41 6.85
C GLU A 115 13.61 -18.02 6.55
N GLU A 116 12.95 -18.63 7.53
CA GLU A 116 11.61 -19.20 7.34
C GLU A 116 10.54 -18.16 6.94
N PHE A 117 10.80 -16.87 7.18
CA PHE A 117 9.94 -15.75 6.79
C PHE A 117 10.32 -15.15 5.43
N ASP A 118 11.46 -15.53 4.86
CA ASP A 118 11.85 -15.12 3.52
C ASP A 118 10.95 -15.77 2.45
N ARG A 119 11.03 -15.20 1.24
CA ARG A 119 10.32 -15.73 0.08
C ARG A 119 11.06 -16.94 -0.47
N HIS A 120 10.37 -18.09 -0.52
CA HIS A 120 10.90 -19.34 -1.06
C HIS A 120 9.95 -19.95 -2.08
N CYS A 121 10.11 -19.57 -3.35
CA CYS A 121 9.32 -20.14 -4.44
C CYS A 121 9.83 -21.52 -4.87
N GLU A 122 11.06 -21.89 -4.51
CA GLU A 122 11.63 -23.21 -4.77
C GLU A 122 10.99 -24.33 -3.93
N VAL A 123 10.52 -23.99 -2.72
CA VAL A 123 9.76 -24.90 -1.85
C VAL A 123 8.28 -24.90 -2.21
N TYR A 124 7.84 -23.86 -2.92
CA TYR A 124 6.46 -23.69 -3.31
C TYR A 124 6.06 -24.71 -4.38
N LYS A 125 5.25 -25.68 -3.98
CA LYS A 125 4.62 -26.59 -4.94
C LYS A 125 3.58 -25.83 -5.74
N VAL A 126 3.62 -25.99 -7.07
CA VAL A 126 2.62 -25.42 -7.99
C VAL A 126 1.24 -25.78 -7.47
N SER A 127 0.50 -24.75 -7.12
CA SER A 127 -0.76 -24.88 -6.44
C SER A 127 -1.87 -25.25 -7.43
N GLU A 128 -2.91 -25.93 -6.93
CA GLU A 128 -4.14 -26.14 -7.68
C GLU A 128 -4.64 -24.80 -8.25
N ARG A 129 -4.92 -24.80 -9.56
CA ARG A 129 -5.48 -23.67 -10.29
C ARG A 129 -6.91 -23.43 -9.80
N CYS A 130 -7.07 -22.46 -8.90
CA CYS A 130 -8.35 -22.07 -8.34
C CYS A 130 -8.41 -20.56 -8.10
N LEU A 131 -9.62 -20.00 -8.08
CA LEU A 131 -9.89 -18.58 -7.82
C LEU A 131 -10.00 -18.33 -6.31
N VAL A 132 -9.27 -17.33 -5.79
CA VAL A 132 -9.25 -17.02 -4.36
C VAL A 132 -10.43 -16.12 -4.01
N ARG A 133 -11.40 -16.66 -3.27
CA ARG A 133 -12.59 -15.88 -2.87
C ARG A 133 -12.28 -14.81 -1.82
N PRO A 134 -13.03 -13.69 -1.80
CA PRO A 134 -13.05 -12.78 -0.67
C PRO A 134 -13.64 -13.44 0.58
N PRO A 135 -13.24 -13.02 1.79
CA PRO A 135 -13.91 -13.39 3.04
C PRO A 135 -15.41 -13.09 3.01
N LYS A 136 -16.20 -13.86 3.75
CA LYS A 136 -17.68 -13.73 3.75
C LYS A 136 -18.18 -12.32 4.12
N GLU A 137 -17.46 -11.64 4.99
CA GLU A 137 -17.81 -10.30 5.51
C GLU A 137 -16.93 -9.20 4.90
N TYR A 138 -16.21 -9.51 3.81
CA TYR A 138 -15.38 -8.54 3.11
C TYR A 138 -16.20 -7.33 2.67
N LYS A 139 -15.61 -6.15 2.81
CA LYS A 139 -16.19 -4.87 2.40
C LYS A 139 -15.21 -4.12 1.51
N THR A 140 -15.74 -3.34 0.58
CA THR A 140 -14.91 -2.42 -0.21
C THR A 140 -14.14 -1.47 0.72
N PRO A 141 -12.81 -1.36 0.59
CA PRO A 141 -12.00 -0.46 1.41
C PRO A 141 -12.45 1.00 1.30
N LEU A 142 -12.25 1.77 2.37
CA LEU A 142 -12.57 3.19 2.38
C LEU A 142 -11.58 3.95 1.49
N ARG A 143 -12.10 4.88 0.67
CA ARG A 143 -11.25 5.71 -0.19
C ARG A 143 -10.36 6.63 0.63
N TRP A 144 -9.19 6.96 0.09
CA TRP A 144 -8.33 8.00 0.66
C TRP A 144 -9.07 9.36 0.69
N PRO A 145 -8.98 10.16 1.78
CA PRO A 145 -8.15 9.96 2.97
C PRO A 145 -8.82 9.18 4.11
N SER A 146 -10.08 8.77 3.99
CA SER A 146 -10.79 8.06 5.07
C SER A 146 -10.13 6.72 5.42
N GLY A 147 -9.66 5.97 4.42
CA GLY A 147 -8.91 4.73 4.61
C GLY A 147 -7.62 4.91 5.43
N ARG A 148 -7.07 6.13 5.47
CA ARG A 148 -5.90 6.47 6.27
C ARG A 148 -6.13 6.16 7.75
N ASP A 149 -7.30 6.52 8.26
CA ASP A 149 -7.56 6.52 9.70
C ASP A 149 -8.47 5.37 10.13
N VAL A 150 -9.19 4.73 9.19
CA VAL A 150 -10.16 3.67 9.49
C VAL A 150 -10.14 2.59 8.41
N ILE A 151 -10.17 1.31 8.81
CA ILE A 151 -10.36 0.16 7.91
C ILE A 151 -11.45 -0.79 8.43
N TRP A 152 -11.89 -1.73 7.58
CA TRP A 152 -12.81 -2.79 7.97
C TRP A 152 -12.07 -3.96 8.62
N SER A 153 -12.48 -4.37 9.82
CA SER A 153 -11.85 -5.49 10.52
C SER A 153 -11.99 -6.82 9.77
N ALA A 154 -13.07 -7.00 9.01
CA ALA A 154 -13.35 -8.22 8.25
C ALA A 154 -12.42 -8.43 7.04
N ASN A 155 -11.72 -7.38 6.59
CA ASN A 155 -10.81 -7.48 5.45
C ASN A 155 -9.42 -8.01 5.83
N VAL A 156 -9.10 -7.99 7.13
CA VAL A 156 -7.79 -8.39 7.66
C VAL A 156 -7.91 -9.59 8.58
N LYS A 157 -6.89 -10.45 8.58
CA LYS A 157 -6.87 -11.63 9.46
C LYS A 157 -6.13 -11.30 10.76
N ILE A 158 -6.87 -11.08 11.85
CA ILE A 158 -6.32 -10.76 13.18
C ILE A 158 -6.90 -11.73 14.22
N THR A 159 -6.06 -12.27 15.10
CA THR A 159 -6.52 -13.16 16.18
C THR A 159 -6.95 -12.40 17.43
N LYS A 160 -7.83 -13.00 18.25
CA LYS A 160 -8.20 -12.44 19.56
C LYS A 160 -6.99 -12.29 20.48
N ASP A 161 -6.00 -13.16 20.39
CA ASP A 161 -4.77 -13.07 21.20
C ASP A 161 -3.80 -12.02 20.67
N GLN A 162 -3.69 -11.77 19.36
CA GLN A 162 -2.95 -10.58 18.90
C GLN A 162 -3.65 -9.28 19.33
N PHE A 163 -4.97 -9.34 19.47
CA PHE A 163 -5.78 -8.27 20.04
C PHE A 163 -5.65 -8.16 21.58
N LEU A 164 -5.42 -9.27 22.31
CA LEU A 164 -5.43 -9.35 23.79
C LEU A 164 -4.05 -9.57 24.46
N SER A 165 -3.22 -10.46 23.92
CA SER A 165 -1.86 -10.86 24.34
C SER A 165 -0.77 -9.85 23.97
N SER A 166 -1.11 -8.81 23.21
CA SER A 166 -0.35 -7.56 23.28
C SER A 166 -0.66 -6.90 24.62
N GLY A 167 -0.12 -7.46 25.71
CA GLY A 167 -0.22 -6.93 27.09
C GLY A 167 0.34 -5.51 27.25
N SER A 168 0.73 -4.87 26.15
CA SER A 168 1.08 -3.48 25.95
C SER A 168 0.47 -3.05 24.59
N MET A 169 -0.13 -1.86 24.51
CA MET A 169 -0.39 -1.12 23.25
C MET A 169 -1.58 -1.44 22.33
N THR A 170 -1.91 -2.69 22.03
CA THR A 170 -2.96 -2.95 21.01
C THR A 170 -4.37 -2.53 21.46
N LYS A 171 -4.59 -2.43 22.79
CA LYS A 171 -5.89 -2.09 23.40
C LYS A 171 -6.32 -0.62 23.29
N ARG A 172 -5.38 0.33 23.06
CA ARG A 172 -5.69 1.77 22.93
C ARG A 172 -5.84 2.23 21.48
N LEU A 173 -5.13 1.57 20.56
CA LEU A 173 -4.97 2.04 19.18
C LEU A 173 -6.03 1.53 18.21
N MET A 174 -6.78 0.49 18.57
CA MET A 174 -7.82 -0.11 17.72
C MET A 174 -9.15 -0.09 18.49
N LEU A 175 -9.85 1.04 18.48
CA LEU A 175 -11.24 1.07 18.94
C LEU A 175 -12.09 0.36 17.87
N LEU A 176 -12.57 -0.83 18.22
CA LEU A 176 -13.59 -1.54 17.46
C LEU A 176 -14.95 -0.92 17.76
N GLU A 177 -15.28 0.15 17.05
CA GLU A 177 -16.68 0.54 16.88
C GLU A 177 -17.20 -0.19 15.64
N GLU A 178 -18.22 -1.03 15.82
CA GLU A 178 -19.08 -1.53 14.72
C GLU A 178 -18.34 -2.16 13.50
N ASN A 179 -17.39 -3.06 13.74
CA ASN A 179 -16.59 -3.77 12.70
C ASN A 179 -15.55 -2.92 11.96
N GLN A 180 -15.11 -1.81 12.57
CA GLN A 180 -14.02 -0.99 12.06
C GLN A 180 -12.79 -1.05 12.97
N ILE A 181 -11.63 -0.74 12.39
CA ILE A 181 -10.38 -0.52 13.12
C ILE A 181 -9.99 0.92 12.85
N ALA A 182 -10.01 1.76 13.87
CA ALA A 182 -9.47 3.11 13.80
C ALA A 182 -7.95 3.11 14.08
N PHE A 183 -7.22 4.08 13.55
CA PHE A 183 -5.80 4.32 13.80
C PHE A 183 -5.62 5.75 14.31
N HIS A 184 -5.35 5.92 15.61
CA HIS A 184 -5.12 7.24 16.17
C HIS A 184 -3.66 7.68 15.98
N SER A 185 -3.46 8.88 15.43
CA SER A 185 -2.15 9.48 15.15
C SER A 185 -1.42 10.04 16.38
N GLN A 186 -2.08 10.05 17.55
CA GLN A 186 -1.64 10.75 18.76
C GLN A 186 -0.85 9.88 19.76
N ASP A 187 -0.68 8.58 19.55
CA ASP A 187 -0.14 7.67 20.60
C ASP A 187 1.21 7.03 20.23
N GLY A 188 2.16 7.83 19.73
CA GLY A 188 3.56 7.41 19.64
C GLY A 188 4.18 7.30 21.04
N PHE A 189 4.83 6.18 21.37
CA PHE A 189 5.35 5.96 22.73
C PHE A 189 6.55 6.83 23.12
N ILE A 190 7.28 7.36 22.13
CA ILE A 190 8.45 8.24 22.31
C ILE A 190 8.09 9.69 21.94
N PHE A 191 7.16 9.88 21.01
CA PHE A 191 6.76 11.18 20.49
C PHE A 191 5.28 11.44 20.76
N ASN A 192 4.96 12.65 21.24
CA ASN A 192 3.59 13.08 21.51
C ASN A 192 2.64 12.91 20.29
N SER A 193 3.18 12.80 19.07
CA SER A 193 2.47 12.35 17.87
C SER A 193 3.45 11.89 16.76
N VAL A 194 2.94 11.16 15.76
CA VAL A 194 3.72 10.82 14.54
C VAL A 194 4.18 12.07 13.79
N LYS A 195 3.39 13.15 13.85
CA LYS A 195 3.74 14.45 13.27
C LYS A 195 4.95 15.07 13.97
N ASP A 196 5.01 14.97 15.30
CA ASP A 196 6.15 15.48 16.06
C ASP A 196 7.43 14.72 15.74
N TYR A 197 7.31 13.39 15.56
CA TYR A 197 8.42 12.57 15.10
C TYR A 197 8.91 12.98 13.70
N ALA A 198 8.01 13.11 12.73
CA ALA A 198 8.37 13.52 11.37
C ALA A 198 9.04 14.90 11.34
N ARG A 199 8.54 15.84 12.15
CA ARG A 199 9.16 17.16 12.33
C ARG A 199 10.55 17.08 12.96
N GLN A 200 10.73 16.28 14.02
CA GLN A 200 12.05 16.06 14.62
C GLN A 200 13.04 15.52 13.59
N LEU A 201 12.64 14.54 12.76
CA LEU A 201 13.50 14.01 11.69
C LEU A 201 13.91 15.09 10.69
N ALA A 202 13.00 16.00 10.34
CA ALA A 202 13.30 17.12 9.46
C ALA A 202 14.29 18.10 10.11
N GLU A 203 14.10 18.43 11.39
CA GLU A 203 15.01 19.26 12.18
C GLU A 203 16.42 18.64 12.27
N MET A 204 16.51 17.32 12.47
CA MET A 204 17.77 16.57 12.53
C MET A 204 18.58 16.67 11.22
N ILE A 205 17.94 16.83 10.07
CA ILE A 205 18.63 17.04 8.78
C ILE A 205 18.76 18.53 8.40
N GLY A 206 18.45 19.44 9.32
CA GLY A 206 18.64 20.89 9.17
C GLY A 206 17.48 21.63 8.51
N LEU A 207 16.27 21.05 8.47
CA LEU A 207 15.07 21.69 7.94
C LEU A 207 14.21 22.31 9.06
N GLY A 208 13.32 23.24 8.72
CA GLY A 208 12.40 23.87 9.67
C GLY A 208 11.13 23.06 9.95
N SER A 209 10.73 22.17 9.05
CA SER A 209 9.53 21.32 9.18
C SER A 209 9.60 20.12 8.23
N ASP A 210 8.84 19.07 8.56
CA ASP A 210 8.57 17.89 7.72
C ASP A 210 7.96 18.22 6.34
N ILE A 211 7.32 19.38 6.17
CA ILE A 211 6.83 19.86 4.87
C ILE A 211 7.98 20.17 3.91
N GLU A 212 9.17 20.46 4.43
CA GLU A 212 10.35 20.86 3.65
C GLU A 212 11.19 19.64 3.19
N LEU A 213 10.84 18.41 3.58
CA LEU A 213 11.54 17.19 3.15
C LEU A 213 11.76 17.11 1.62
N PRO A 214 10.79 17.50 0.75
CA PRO A 214 11.02 17.54 -0.69
C PRO A 214 12.09 18.53 -1.14
N GLN A 215 12.33 19.62 -0.37
CA GLN A 215 13.39 20.60 -0.64
C GLN A 215 14.78 20.00 -0.39
N ALA A 216 14.90 19.05 0.55
CA ALA A 216 16.09 18.25 0.76
C ALA A 216 16.27 17.12 -0.28
N GLY A 217 15.38 17.01 -1.27
CA GLY A 217 15.40 15.98 -2.30
C GLY A 217 14.71 14.67 -1.91
N ILE A 218 14.05 14.60 -0.75
CA ILE A 218 13.38 13.39 -0.26
C ILE A 218 11.96 13.32 -0.84
N ARG A 219 11.72 12.35 -1.74
CA ARG A 219 10.40 12.13 -2.36
C ARG A 219 9.89 10.73 -2.16
N ASN A 220 10.79 9.74 -2.09
CA ASN A 220 10.43 8.36 -1.80
C ASN A 220 11.20 7.78 -0.61
N ILE A 221 10.46 7.13 0.28
CA ILE A 221 10.97 6.57 1.54
C ILE A 221 10.62 5.09 1.58
N LEU A 222 11.59 4.26 1.92
CA LEU A 222 11.36 2.86 2.28
C LEU A 222 11.24 2.76 3.80
N ASP A 223 10.08 2.33 4.30
CA ASP A 223 9.79 2.18 5.73
C ASP A 223 9.82 0.70 6.12
N ILE A 224 10.89 0.27 6.79
CA ILE A 224 11.14 -1.12 7.18
C ILE A 224 10.42 -1.43 8.49
N ASN A 225 9.57 -2.45 8.47
CA ASN A 225 8.67 -2.84 9.55
C ASN A 225 7.85 -1.65 10.07
N CYS A 226 7.02 -1.08 9.18
CA CYS A 226 6.28 0.17 9.38
C CYS A 226 5.20 0.14 10.49
N GLY A 227 5.03 -0.97 11.20
CA GLY A 227 3.99 -1.18 12.20
C GLY A 227 2.60 -1.06 11.57
N PHE A 228 1.85 -0.06 12.00
CA PHE A 228 0.52 0.21 11.42
C PHE A 228 0.59 1.03 10.12
N GLY A 229 1.76 1.55 9.73
CA GLY A 229 1.90 2.45 8.57
C GLY A 229 1.59 3.92 8.88
N SER A 230 1.51 4.31 10.15
CA SER A 230 1.11 5.67 10.55
C SER A 230 2.10 6.76 10.12
N PHE A 231 3.41 6.46 10.11
CA PHE A 231 4.44 7.35 9.57
C PHE A 231 4.21 7.59 8.07
N GLY A 232 4.04 6.52 7.30
CA GLY A 232 3.70 6.60 5.88
C GLY A 232 2.40 7.34 5.59
N ALA A 233 1.35 7.12 6.39
CA ALA A 233 0.08 7.83 6.29
C ALA A 233 0.21 9.35 6.47
N HIS A 234 1.02 9.79 7.43
CA HIS A 234 1.30 11.21 7.67
C HIS A 234 2.05 11.82 6.49
N LEU A 235 3.17 11.22 6.08
CA LEU A 235 4.00 11.75 5.00
C LEU A 235 3.34 11.68 3.62
N LEU A 236 2.49 10.68 3.36
CA LEU A 236 1.69 10.63 2.13
C LEU A 236 0.71 11.81 2.04
N SER A 237 0.19 12.28 3.18
CA SER A 237 -0.62 13.51 3.24
C SER A 237 0.18 14.77 2.87
N LEU A 238 1.53 14.71 2.96
CA LEU A 238 2.47 15.73 2.51
C LEU A 238 2.99 15.49 1.07
N LYS A 239 2.38 14.54 0.33
CA LYS A 239 2.78 14.14 -1.03
C LYS A 239 4.18 13.50 -1.12
N ILE A 240 4.63 12.86 -0.04
CA ILE A 240 5.87 12.06 -0.01
C ILE A 240 5.48 10.59 -0.09
N MET A 241 6.06 9.85 -1.04
CA MET A 241 5.75 8.43 -1.24
C MET A 241 6.49 7.58 -0.22
N VAL A 242 5.76 6.98 0.71
CA VAL A 242 6.33 6.03 1.67
C VAL A 242 5.86 4.63 1.29
N VAL A 243 6.81 3.71 1.09
CA VAL A 243 6.54 2.30 0.82
C VAL A 243 6.91 1.51 2.06
N CYS A 244 5.92 0.86 2.67
CA CYS A 244 6.17 -0.05 3.76
C CYS A 244 6.70 -1.39 3.24
N ILE A 245 7.73 -1.93 3.89
CA ILE A 245 8.17 -3.31 3.71
C ILE A 245 8.25 -4.00 5.05
N ALA A 246 7.64 -5.18 5.16
CA ALA A 246 7.73 -6.00 6.36
C ALA A 246 7.65 -7.49 6.03
N ALA A 247 8.11 -8.31 6.97
CA ALA A 247 8.06 -9.75 6.85
C ALA A 247 6.62 -10.28 6.71
N TYR A 248 6.48 -11.48 6.16
CA TYR A 248 5.19 -12.14 6.08
C TYR A 248 4.67 -12.52 7.47
N GLU A 249 3.43 -12.18 7.75
CA GLU A 249 2.74 -12.56 8.99
C GLU A 249 1.42 -13.25 8.65
N ALA A 250 1.20 -14.43 9.23
CA ALA A 250 -0.02 -15.21 8.97
C ALA A 250 -1.29 -14.56 9.56
N THR A 251 -1.11 -13.71 10.58
CA THR A 251 -2.15 -12.96 11.28
C THR A 251 -1.57 -11.63 11.76
N GLY A 252 -2.34 -10.54 11.72
CA GLY A 252 -1.89 -9.23 12.22
C GLY A 252 -0.84 -8.53 11.35
N SER A 253 -0.78 -8.87 10.05
CA SER A 253 0.25 -8.37 9.15
C SER A 253 0.28 -6.85 9.02
N GLN A 254 1.46 -6.28 9.26
CA GLN A 254 1.75 -4.85 9.03
C GLN A 254 1.50 -4.43 7.57
N VAL A 255 1.91 -5.29 6.62
CA VAL A 255 1.71 -5.05 5.18
C VAL A 255 0.23 -5.07 4.85
N GLN A 256 -0.52 -6.10 5.28
CA GLN A 256 -1.95 -6.20 5.00
C GLN A 256 -2.73 -5.01 5.57
N LEU A 257 -2.42 -4.59 6.80
CA LEU A 257 -3.01 -3.41 7.44
C LEU A 257 -2.72 -2.13 6.65
N SER A 258 -1.47 -1.94 6.22
CA SER A 258 -1.08 -0.78 5.42
C SER A 258 -1.80 -0.73 4.07
N LEU A 259 -1.93 -1.87 3.38
CA LEU A 259 -2.64 -1.97 2.10
C LEU A 259 -4.14 -1.67 2.23
N GLU A 260 -4.79 -2.15 3.29
CA GLU A 260 -6.21 -1.86 3.56
C GLU A 260 -6.44 -0.39 3.93
N ARG A 261 -5.43 0.29 4.50
CA ARG A 261 -5.46 1.75 4.71
C ARG A 261 -5.26 2.56 3.42
N GLY A 262 -4.94 1.90 2.31
CA GLY A 262 -4.59 2.55 1.04
C GLY A 262 -3.16 3.07 0.96
N LEU A 263 -2.26 2.54 1.80
CA LEU A 263 -0.84 2.89 1.80
C LEU A 263 -0.03 1.91 0.93
N PRO A 264 1.01 2.36 0.20
CA PRO A 264 1.90 1.47 -0.52
C PRO A 264 2.64 0.54 0.44
N ALA A 265 2.52 -0.76 0.26
CA ALA A 265 3.25 -1.75 1.05
C ALA A 265 3.55 -3.02 0.25
N MET A 266 4.60 -3.73 0.65
CA MET A 266 5.03 -4.97 0.03
C MET A 266 5.54 -5.95 1.08
N ILE A 267 5.28 -7.24 0.87
CA ILE A 267 5.87 -8.29 1.71
C ILE A 267 7.33 -8.45 1.27
N GLY A 268 8.22 -8.31 2.23
CA GLY A 268 9.63 -8.48 2.01
C GLY A 268 10.37 -8.64 3.32
N ASN A 269 11.20 -9.67 3.37
CA ASN A 269 12.14 -9.92 4.42
C ASN A 269 13.51 -10.08 3.77
N PHE A 270 14.55 -9.59 4.43
CA PHE A 270 15.89 -9.53 3.86
C PHE A 270 16.91 -10.22 4.77
N ILE A 271 16.55 -11.42 5.26
CA ILE A 271 17.41 -12.20 6.15
C ILE A 271 18.47 -12.98 5.37
N SER A 272 18.08 -13.58 4.24
CA SER A 272 18.97 -14.30 3.32
C SER A 272 18.94 -13.75 1.89
N ARG A 273 17.94 -12.92 1.56
CA ARG A 273 17.72 -12.37 0.21
C ARG A 273 17.72 -10.85 0.19
N GLN A 274 18.12 -10.28 -0.93
CA GLN A 274 17.99 -8.85 -1.21
C GLN A 274 16.51 -8.45 -1.33
N LEU A 275 16.20 -7.21 -0.95
CA LEU A 275 14.91 -6.59 -1.16
C LEU A 275 14.57 -6.54 -2.66
N PRO A 276 13.28 -6.64 -3.02
CA PRO A 276 12.82 -6.69 -4.42
C PRO A 276 12.87 -5.33 -5.14
N TYR A 277 13.86 -4.50 -4.80
CA TYR A 277 14.06 -3.20 -5.40
C TYR A 277 15.40 -3.18 -6.12
N PRO A 278 15.49 -2.53 -7.30
CA PRO A 278 16.77 -2.23 -7.91
C PRO A 278 17.68 -1.41 -6.99
N SER A 279 18.97 -1.39 -7.27
CA SER A 279 19.89 -0.48 -6.60
C SER A 279 19.46 0.98 -6.77
N LEU A 280 19.75 1.84 -5.78
CA LEU A 280 19.53 3.29 -5.81
C LEU A 280 18.05 3.70 -6.03
N SER A 281 17.14 3.00 -5.37
CA SER A 281 15.69 3.19 -5.55
C SER A 281 15.11 4.28 -4.66
N TYR A 282 15.61 4.45 -3.43
CA TYR A 282 14.99 5.30 -2.39
C TYR A 282 15.87 6.47 -1.97
N ASP A 283 15.25 7.61 -1.71
CA ASP A 283 15.91 8.83 -1.21
C ASP A 283 16.17 8.75 0.30
N MET A 284 15.32 8.00 1.03
CA MET A 284 15.48 7.72 2.45
C MET A 284 15.07 6.28 2.78
N VAL A 285 15.79 5.64 3.70
CA VAL A 285 15.39 4.36 4.32
C VAL A 285 15.18 4.61 5.80
N HIS A 286 14.02 4.21 6.31
CA HIS A 286 13.58 4.46 7.67
C HIS A 286 13.29 3.14 8.38
N CYS A 287 13.76 2.99 9.62
CA CYS A 287 13.34 1.96 10.55
C CYS A 287 13.10 2.59 11.92
N ALA A 288 11.86 2.47 12.43
CA ALA A 288 11.53 2.83 13.80
C ALA A 288 11.04 1.59 14.56
N GLN A 289 11.82 1.20 15.57
CA GLN A 289 11.57 0.02 16.41
C GLN A 289 11.35 -1.26 15.59
N CYS A 290 12.05 -1.39 14.46
CA CYS A 290 11.83 -2.48 13.51
C CYS A 290 12.29 -3.87 14.02
N GLY A 291 12.90 -3.95 15.21
CA GLY A 291 13.33 -5.22 15.81
C GLY A 291 14.51 -5.90 15.10
N ILE A 292 15.15 -5.21 14.16
CA ILE A 292 16.32 -5.71 13.43
C ILE A 292 17.59 -5.40 14.24
N VAL A 293 18.43 -6.41 14.39
CA VAL A 293 19.76 -6.30 14.99
C VAL A 293 20.76 -5.96 13.87
N TRP A 294 21.08 -4.68 13.72
CA TRP A 294 21.83 -4.15 12.56
C TRP A 294 23.33 -4.48 12.56
N ASP A 295 23.88 -4.90 13.70
CA ASP A 295 25.28 -5.31 13.88
C ASP A 295 25.52 -6.81 13.69
N GLU A 296 24.47 -7.60 13.39
CA GLU A 296 24.58 -9.01 13.06
C GLU A 296 24.93 -9.26 11.58
N LYS A 297 25.23 -10.54 11.26
CA LYS A 297 25.51 -11.03 9.89
C LYS A 297 26.54 -10.18 9.14
N ASP A 298 27.64 -9.81 9.81
CA ASP A 298 28.75 -9.06 9.24
C ASP A 298 28.31 -7.77 8.49
N GLY A 299 27.24 -7.11 8.96
CA GLY A 299 26.74 -5.85 8.40
C GLY A 299 25.96 -6.00 7.08
N PHE A 300 25.54 -7.21 6.71
CA PHE A 300 24.82 -7.47 5.45
C PHE A 300 23.54 -6.63 5.31
N PHE A 301 22.84 -6.38 6.42
CA PHE A 301 21.65 -5.53 6.42
C PHE A 301 21.97 -4.08 6.05
N LEU A 302 23.09 -3.54 6.52
CA LEU A 302 23.55 -2.19 6.17
C LEU A 302 24.01 -2.13 4.70
N ILE A 303 24.65 -3.18 4.18
CA ILE A 303 25.01 -3.29 2.76
C ILE A 303 23.75 -3.32 1.89
N GLU A 304 22.71 -4.03 2.30
CA GLU A 304 21.43 -4.07 1.57
C GLU A 304 20.71 -2.71 1.58
N VAL A 305 20.74 -2.00 2.71
CA VAL A 305 20.26 -0.62 2.78
C VAL A 305 21.08 0.29 1.88
N ASP A 306 22.41 0.17 1.87
CA ASP A 306 23.28 0.94 0.98
C ASP A 306 22.92 0.70 -0.49
N ARG A 307 22.66 -0.55 -0.87
CA ARG A 307 22.27 -0.91 -2.23
C ARG A 307 21.03 -0.16 -2.69
N VAL A 308 19.98 -0.10 -1.86
CA VAL A 308 18.71 0.54 -2.24
C VAL A 308 18.69 2.06 -2.02
N LEU A 309 19.59 2.61 -1.20
CA LEU A 309 19.69 4.03 -0.87
C LEU A 309 20.47 4.80 -1.93
N LYS A 310 19.91 5.92 -2.38
CA LYS A 310 20.55 6.83 -3.35
C LYS A 310 21.72 7.62 -2.75
N PRO A 311 22.64 8.11 -3.60
CA PRO A 311 23.71 9.00 -3.16
C PRO A 311 23.14 10.29 -2.56
N GLY A 312 23.70 10.75 -1.44
CA GLY A 312 23.16 11.88 -0.68
C GLY A 312 21.87 11.59 0.09
N GLY A 313 21.33 10.36 -0.01
CA GLY A 313 20.15 9.90 0.70
C GLY A 313 20.41 9.60 2.17
N TYR A 314 19.32 9.46 2.94
CA TYR A 314 19.37 9.33 4.39
C TYR A 314 18.95 7.94 4.89
N PHE A 315 19.70 7.39 5.84
CA PHE A 315 19.28 6.25 6.64
C PHE A 315 18.89 6.71 8.04
N VAL A 316 17.66 6.43 8.45
CA VAL A 316 17.10 6.81 9.75
C VAL A 316 16.83 5.56 10.56
N LEU A 317 17.47 5.47 11.73
CA LEU A 317 17.26 4.38 12.69
C LEU A 317 16.80 4.94 14.02
N THR A 318 15.62 4.52 14.46
CA THR A 318 15.09 4.82 15.79
C THR A 318 14.88 3.49 16.51
N SER A 319 15.75 3.14 17.45
CA SER A 319 15.64 1.87 18.17
C SER A 319 15.46 2.15 19.66
N PRO A 320 14.39 1.64 20.31
CA PRO A 320 14.25 1.84 21.73
C PRO A 320 15.42 1.18 22.41
N THR A 321 16.17 1.92 23.22
CA THR A 321 17.12 1.27 24.09
C THR A 321 16.29 0.42 25.02
N THR A 322 16.34 -0.90 24.86
CA THR A 322 15.77 -1.79 25.86
C THR A 322 16.27 -1.27 27.20
N ARG A 323 15.34 -0.91 28.09
CA ARG A 323 15.59 -0.90 29.52
C ARG A 323 15.30 -2.33 29.98
N PRO A 324 16.13 -3.35 29.71
CA PRO A 324 16.08 -4.46 30.63
C PRO A 324 16.60 -3.85 31.93
N GLN A 325 15.84 -3.99 33.01
CA GLN A 325 16.36 -3.85 34.35
C GLN A 325 17.59 -4.77 34.43
N GLY A 326 18.80 -4.23 34.15
CA GLY A 326 20.07 -4.97 34.16
C GLY A 326 21.05 -4.84 32.97
N SER A 327 20.76 -4.21 31.82
CA SER A 327 21.82 -4.10 30.77
C SER A 327 22.75 -2.91 31.01
N SER A 328 24.04 -3.21 31.22
CA SER A 328 25.12 -2.22 31.37
C SER A 328 25.15 -1.20 30.23
N LYS A 329 25.46 0.06 30.55
CA LYS A 329 25.78 1.15 29.61
C LYS A 329 26.85 0.74 28.58
N ASP A 330 27.69 -0.24 28.90
CA ASP A 330 28.75 -0.73 28.03
C ASP A 330 28.24 -1.40 26.74
N LYS A 331 27.16 -2.21 26.83
CA LYS A 331 26.58 -2.86 25.62
C LYS A 331 26.02 -1.84 24.63
N LYS A 332 25.45 -0.72 25.13
CA LYS A 332 24.93 0.38 24.30
C LYS A 332 26.05 1.05 23.50
N ARG A 333 27.17 1.36 24.16
CA ARG A 333 28.34 1.96 23.53
C ARG A 333 28.95 1.01 22.48
N ILE A 334 29.01 -0.28 22.78
CA ILE A 334 29.58 -1.29 21.87
C ILE A 334 28.75 -1.41 20.59
N MET A 335 27.42 -1.54 20.67
CA MET A 335 26.55 -1.64 19.49
C MET A 335 26.63 -0.38 18.61
N SER A 336 26.59 0.81 19.22
CA SER A 336 26.75 2.09 18.51
C SER A 336 28.10 2.17 17.79
N ASN A 337 29.18 1.73 18.45
CA ASN A 337 30.51 1.73 17.86
C ASN A 337 30.63 0.76 16.67
N THR A 338 29.98 -0.42 16.73
CA THR A 338 30.01 -1.40 15.62
C THR A 338 29.28 -0.87 14.39
N ILE A 339 28.08 -0.31 14.56
CA ILE A 339 27.32 0.30 13.46
C ILE A 339 28.10 1.50 12.89
N GLU A 340 28.75 2.30 13.73
CA GLU A 340 29.57 3.41 13.29
C GLU A 340 30.76 2.95 12.41
N VAL A 341 31.42 1.86 12.78
CA VAL A 341 32.49 1.27 11.95
C VAL A 341 31.97 0.83 10.58
N PHE A 342 30.83 0.13 10.52
CA PHE A 342 30.23 -0.30 9.25
C PHE A 342 29.78 0.88 8.39
N THR A 343 29.13 1.88 8.98
CA THR A 343 28.67 3.07 8.26
C THR A 343 29.83 3.87 7.67
N GLN A 344 30.96 3.97 8.38
CA GLN A 344 32.18 4.56 7.81
C GLN A 344 32.74 3.75 6.63
N GLN A 345 32.72 2.40 6.70
CA GLN A 345 33.14 1.53 5.59
C GLN A 345 32.23 1.65 4.36
N LEU A 346 30.95 2.00 4.57
CA LEU A 346 29.95 2.26 3.53
C LEU A 346 29.96 3.71 3.03
N CYS A 347 30.92 4.54 3.46
CA CYS A 347 30.98 5.96 3.10
C CYS A 347 29.74 6.74 3.55
N TRP A 348 29.20 6.41 4.72
CA TRP A 348 28.12 7.16 5.34
C TRP A 348 28.67 8.07 6.43
N THR A 349 28.07 9.25 6.57
CA THR A 349 28.39 10.22 7.62
C THR A 349 27.21 10.35 8.56
N LEU A 350 27.45 10.26 9.87
CA LEU A 350 26.43 10.56 10.87
C LEU A 350 26.13 12.07 10.83
N VAL A 351 24.90 12.43 10.45
CA VAL A 351 24.45 13.83 10.33
C VAL A 351 23.93 14.34 11.66
N ALA A 352 23.12 13.53 12.33
CA ALA A 352 22.51 13.90 13.60
C ALA A 352 22.19 12.67 14.44
N GLN A 353 22.24 12.89 15.75
CA GLN A 353 21.77 11.94 16.77
C GLN A 353 20.95 12.73 17.78
N GLN A 354 19.71 12.31 18.00
CA GLN A 354 18.81 12.94 18.96
C GLN A 354 17.95 11.85 19.62
N ASP A 355 17.91 11.87 20.94
CA ASP A 355 17.24 10.85 21.76
C ASP A 355 17.71 9.42 21.40
N GLU A 356 16.83 8.61 20.81
CA GLU A 356 17.09 7.23 20.36
C GLU A 356 17.11 7.12 18.82
N SER A 357 17.10 8.26 18.14
CA SER A 357 17.08 8.41 16.69
C SER A 357 18.47 8.80 16.16
N PHE A 358 18.90 8.12 15.10
CA PHE A 358 20.17 8.34 14.42
C PHE A 358 19.92 8.56 12.93
N VAL A 359 20.60 9.54 12.34
CA VAL A 359 20.47 9.87 10.93
C VAL A 359 21.85 9.86 10.27
N TRP A 360 22.05 8.95 9.33
CA TRP A 360 23.24 8.91 8.48
C TRP A 360 22.90 9.39 7.07
N GLN A 361 23.90 9.94 6.40
CA GLN A 361 23.81 10.32 4.99
C GLN A 361 24.85 9.55 4.17
N LYS A 362 24.42 8.97 3.06
CA LYS A 362 25.29 8.30 2.10
C LYS A 362 26.08 9.31 1.28
N ALA A 363 27.37 9.07 1.08
CA ALA A 363 28.21 9.94 0.26
C ALA A 363 27.64 10.14 -1.15
N THR A 364 27.78 11.36 -1.67
CA THR A 364 27.41 11.71 -3.04
C THR A 364 28.47 11.29 -4.05
N ASP A 365 29.74 11.32 -3.65
CA ASP A 365 30.88 10.92 -4.48
C ASP A 365 31.19 9.42 -4.37
N VAL A 366 31.17 8.73 -5.51
CA VAL A 366 31.56 7.32 -5.64
C VAL A 366 33.04 7.12 -5.27
N GLY A 367 33.88 8.14 -5.51
CA GLY A 367 35.31 8.12 -5.22
C GLY A 367 35.65 7.80 -3.76
N CYS A 368 34.71 8.04 -2.84
CA CYS A 368 34.87 7.68 -1.43
C CYS A 368 35.23 6.20 -1.25
N TYR A 369 34.61 5.28 -1.99
CA TYR A 369 34.87 3.85 -1.84
C TYR A 369 36.29 3.43 -2.22
N ALA A 370 36.95 4.17 -3.13
CA ALA A 370 38.34 3.93 -3.51
C ALA A 370 39.34 4.49 -2.47
N SER A 371 38.95 5.52 -1.74
CA SER A 371 39.79 6.22 -0.75
C SER A 371 39.80 5.58 0.65
N ARG A 372 39.09 4.46 0.84
CA ARG A 372 38.93 3.80 2.15
C ARG A 372 40.26 3.24 2.64
N LYS A 373 40.64 3.58 3.87
CA LYS A 373 41.92 3.19 4.50
C LYS A 373 42.06 1.67 4.73
N GLN A 374 40.94 0.96 4.88
CA GLN A 374 40.86 -0.50 4.98
C GLN A 374 39.60 -0.97 4.23
N SER A 375 39.78 -1.73 3.14
CA SER A 375 38.69 -2.24 2.31
C SER A 375 38.25 -3.64 2.76
N THR A 376 37.59 -3.74 3.91
CA THR A 376 36.97 -4.99 4.37
C THR A 376 35.80 -5.39 3.47
N ILE A 377 34.98 -4.42 3.03
CA ILE A 377 33.84 -4.63 2.13
C ILE A 377 34.24 -4.26 0.69
N GLN A 378 34.26 -5.25 -0.19
CA GLN A 378 34.62 -5.10 -1.60
C GLN A 378 33.47 -4.52 -2.44
N LEU A 379 33.80 -4.00 -3.62
CA LEU A 379 32.80 -3.66 -4.64
C LEU A 379 32.38 -4.94 -5.37
N CYS A 380 31.10 -5.06 -5.73
CA CYS A 380 30.64 -6.22 -6.50
C CYS A 380 31.16 -6.16 -7.94
N GLU A 381 31.59 -7.31 -8.47
CA GLU A 381 31.97 -7.46 -9.88
C GLU A 381 30.73 -7.77 -10.73
N GLY A 382 30.60 -7.09 -11.88
CA GLY A 382 29.53 -7.31 -12.86
C GLY A 382 28.49 -6.18 -12.94
N GLU A 383 27.68 -6.19 -13.99
CA GLU A 383 26.55 -5.26 -14.10
C GLU A 383 25.45 -5.61 -13.08
N ASP A 384 24.78 -4.58 -12.58
CA ASP A 384 23.52 -4.64 -11.83
C ASP A 384 22.41 -5.25 -12.71
N THR A 385 22.54 -6.53 -13.03
CA THR A 385 21.52 -7.30 -13.73
C THR A 385 20.30 -7.40 -12.83
N GLN A 386 19.19 -6.79 -13.25
CA GLN A 386 17.96 -6.68 -12.47
C GLN A 386 17.29 -8.05 -12.31
N SER A 387 17.73 -8.80 -11.31
CA SER A 387 17.11 -10.05 -10.88
C SER A 387 16.63 -9.88 -9.45
N TYR A 388 15.31 -9.94 -9.26
CA TYR A 388 14.65 -9.84 -7.97
C TYR A 388 14.94 -11.09 -7.10
N TYR A 389 15.00 -10.92 -5.78
CA TYR A 389 15.18 -11.97 -4.76
C TYR A 389 16.51 -12.77 -4.83
N ARG A 390 17.61 -12.11 -5.23
CA ARG A 390 18.95 -12.71 -5.12
C ARG A 390 19.35 -12.92 -3.66
N PRO A 391 20.24 -13.88 -3.36
CA PRO A 391 20.87 -13.96 -2.04
C PRO A 391 21.54 -12.63 -1.67
N LEU A 392 21.60 -12.32 -0.38
CA LEU A 392 22.41 -11.20 0.11
C LEU A 392 23.87 -11.41 -0.30
N VAL A 393 24.51 -10.32 -0.69
CA VAL A 393 25.90 -10.33 -1.14
C VAL A 393 26.76 -9.46 -0.22
N PRO A 394 27.96 -9.91 0.17
CA PRO A 394 28.85 -9.15 1.05
C PRO A 394 29.68 -8.09 0.28
N CYS A 395 29.05 -7.38 -0.66
CA CYS A 395 29.73 -6.39 -1.50
C CYS A 395 28.82 -5.22 -1.87
N ILE A 396 29.44 -4.07 -2.15
CA ILE A 396 28.72 -2.82 -2.49
C ILE A 396 28.39 -2.83 -3.99
N SER A 397 27.11 -2.67 -4.30
CA SER A 397 26.58 -2.68 -5.69
C SER A 397 26.14 -1.28 -6.14
N GLY A 398 25.90 -1.10 -7.44
CA GLY A 398 25.36 0.16 -7.98
C GLY A 398 26.33 1.32 -8.15
N THR A 399 27.62 1.16 -7.80
CA THR A 399 28.65 2.22 -7.95
C THR A 399 28.96 2.56 -9.41
N SER A 400 28.78 1.61 -10.33
CA SER A 400 28.93 1.81 -11.78
C SER A 400 27.62 2.18 -12.49
N SER A 401 26.51 2.28 -11.74
CA SER A 401 25.19 2.54 -12.30
C SER A 401 25.07 3.99 -12.78
N LYS A 402 24.53 4.18 -13.99
CA LYS A 402 24.13 5.52 -14.50
C LYS A 402 23.08 6.21 -13.62
N ARG A 403 22.41 5.45 -12.75
CA ARG A 403 21.43 5.94 -11.78
C ARG A 403 22.07 6.51 -10.50
N TRP A 404 23.40 6.54 -10.42
CA TRP A 404 24.12 7.23 -9.35
C TRP A 404 23.98 8.75 -9.49
N ILE A 405 22.82 9.26 -9.08
CA ILE A 405 22.46 10.68 -9.13
C ILE A 405 22.11 11.08 -7.70
N ALA A 406 22.82 12.09 -7.17
CA ALA A 406 22.55 12.62 -5.85
C ALA A 406 21.13 13.17 -5.73
N ILE A 407 20.46 12.92 -4.60
CA ILE A 407 19.05 13.33 -4.41
C ILE A 407 18.85 14.86 -4.54
N GLN A 408 19.89 15.66 -4.27
CA GLN A 408 19.87 17.12 -4.39
C GLN A 408 19.98 17.60 -5.85
N ASN A 409 20.63 16.84 -6.72
CA ASN A 409 20.98 17.25 -8.10
C ASN A 409 19.96 16.76 -9.14
N ARG A 410 18.78 16.32 -8.72
CA ARG A 410 17.80 15.70 -9.62
C ARG A 410 17.12 16.76 -10.48
N SER A 411 17.39 16.74 -11.79
CA SER A 411 16.60 17.50 -12.77
C SER A 411 15.18 16.93 -12.88
N SER A 412 14.22 17.78 -13.25
CA SER A 412 12.82 17.41 -13.50
C SER A 412 12.65 16.41 -14.64
N GLU A 413 13.66 16.31 -15.51
CA GLU A 413 13.65 15.51 -16.72
C GLU A 413 14.85 14.55 -16.70
N SER A 414 14.60 13.33 -16.25
CA SER A 414 15.33 12.17 -16.74
C SER A 414 14.30 11.27 -17.40
N GLY A 415 14.02 11.50 -18.69
CA GLY A 415 13.22 10.57 -19.47
C GLY A 415 13.91 9.21 -19.44
N LEU A 416 13.26 8.22 -18.83
CA LEU A 416 13.75 6.84 -18.86
C LEU A 416 13.74 6.37 -20.31
N SER A 417 14.87 5.85 -20.78
CA SER A 417 14.95 5.24 -22.11
C SER A 417 14.11 3.95 -22.16
N SER A 418 13.66 3.55 -23.36
CA SER A 418 12.95 2.27 -23.53
C SER A 418 13.78 1.06 -23.08
N ALA A 419 15.11 1.15 -23.08
CA ALA A 419 15.99 0.11 -22.55
C ALA A 419 15.96 0.04 -21.00
N GLU A 420 15.77 1.18 -20.32
CA GLU A 420 15.61 1.25 -18.86
C GLU A 420 14.22 0.84 -18.39
N LEU A 421 13.23 0.92 -19.28
CA LEU A 421 11.86 0.44 -19.07
C LEU A 421 11.66 -1.01 -19.52
N LYS A 422 12.73 -1.73 -19.89
CA LYS A 422 12.63 -3.12 -20.30
C LYS A 422 12.00 -3.95 -19.18
N ILE A 423 11.00 -4.76 -19.53
CA ILE A 423 10.35 -5.66 -18.58
C ILE A 423 11.38 -6.70 -18.12
N HIS A 424 11.55 -6.78 -16.80
CA HIS A 424 12.35 -7.79 -16.12
C HIS A 424 11.43 -8.60 -15.21
N GLY A 425 11.58 -9.93 -15.20
CA GLY A 425 10.75 -10.77 -14.35
C GLY A 425 11.09 -12.25 -14.43
N LYS A 426 10.50 -13.01 -13.51
CA LYS A 426 10.42 -14.46 -13.54
C LYS A 426 8.94 -14.84 -13.62
N CYS A 427 8.62 -16.05 -14.09
CA CYS A 427 7.27 -16.61 -14.03
C CYS A 427 6.90 -17.00 -12.57
N GLU A 428 6.96 -16.06 -11.64
CA GLU A 428 6.67 -16.25 -10.22
C GLU A 428 5.55 -15.30 -9.76
N PRO A 429 4.73 -15.72 -8.78
CA PRO A 429 3.63 -14.91 -8.26
C PRO A 429 4.10 -13.67 -7.48
N PHE A 430 3.27 -12.63 -7.41
CA PHE A 430 3.59 -11.35 -6.78
C PHE A 430 3.46 -11.44 -5.24
N PRO A 431 4.43 -10.95 -4.44
CA PRO A 431 4.44 -11.12 -2.97
C PRO A 431 3.51 -10.12 -2.26
N THR A 432 2.21 -10.25 -2.48
CA THR A 432 1.21 -9.40 -1.82
C THR A 432 0.03 -10.22 -1.32
N TYR A 433 -0.73 -9.66 -0.40
CA TYR A 433 -2.00 -10.23 0.05
C TYR A 433 -3.06 -10.19 -1.05
N PRO A 434 -4.01 -11.13 -1.09
CA PRO A 434 -5.09 -11.07 -2.05
C PRO A 434 -5.93 -9.79 -1.92
N ARG A 435 -6.51 -9.31 -3.02
CA ARG A 435 -7.41 -8.13 -3.07
C ARG A 435 -6.75 -6.83 -2.59
N THR A 436 -5.56 -6.57 -3.11
CA THR A 436 -4.74 -5.40 -2.80
C THR A 436 -4.97 -4.22 -3.75
N TYR A 437 -5.15 -4.49 -5.05
CA TYR A 437 -5.15 -3.46 -6.08
C TYR A 437 -6.53 -3.22 -6.68
N ASP A 438 -6.85 -1.96 -6.98
CA ASP A 438 -8.09 -1.58 -7.68
C ASP A 438 -7.94 -1.61 -9.20
N LEU A 439 -6.71 -1.45 -9.70
CA LEU A 439 -6.38 -1.41 -11.12
C LEU A 439 -5.03 -2.09 -11.36
N LEU A 440 -4.99 -2.97 -12.35
CA LEU A 440 -3.75 -3.48 -12.92
C LEU A 440 -3.61 -2.94 -14.35
N HIS A 441 -2.43 -2.43 -14.68
CA HIS A 441 -2.10 -1.97 -16.02
C HIS A 441 -0.84 -2.65 -16.50
N ALA A 442 -0.85 -3.13 -17.73
CA ALA A 442 0.33 -3.69 -18.37
C ALA A 442 0.36 -3.37 -19.87
N ASP A 443 1.56 -3.07 -20.36
CA ASP A 443 1.87 -2.82 -21.77
C ASP A 443 2.92 -3.84 -22.24
N GLY A 444 2.63 -4.61 -23.29
CA GLY A 444 3.51 -5.64 -23.86
C GLY A 444 3.76 -6.89 -22.99
N LEU A 445 3.11 -7.00 -21.83
CA LEU A 445 3.34 -8.07 -20.86
C LEU A 445 2.97 -9.46 -21.39
N LEU A 446 1.86 -9.59 -22.10
CA LEU A 446 1.37 -10.90 -22.59
C LEU A 446 2.32 -11.45 -23.65
N SER A 447 2.79 -10.60 -24.56
CA SER A 447 3.80 -10.98 -25.56
C SER A 447 5.12 -11.37 -24.91
N HIS A 448 5.58 -10.59 -23.92
CA HIS A 448 6.79 -10.91 -23.16
C HIS A 448 6.68 -12.26 -22.45
N LEU A 449 5.62 -12.48 -21.68
CA LEU A 449 5.41 -13.73 -20.95
C LEU A 449 5.27 -14.95 -21.88
N SER A 450 4.68 -14.75 -23.06
CA SER A 450 4.62 -15.80 -24.09
C SER A 450 6.02 -16.20 -24.59
N SER A 451 6.94 -15.23 -24.75
CA SER A 451 8.33 -15.51 -25.13
C SER A 451 9.12 -16.26 -24.05
N GLU A 452 8.86 -15.94 -22.78
CA GLU A 452 9.47 -16.60 -21.60
C GLU A 452 8.80 -17.94 -21.25
N ARG A 453 7.81 -18.38 -22.04
CA ARG A 453 7.02 -19.61 -21.82
C ARG A 453 6.31 -19.63 -20.45
N CYS A 454 5.96 -18.46 -19.91
CA CYS A 454 5.10 -18.38 -18.74
C CYS A 454 3.66 -18.76 -19.09
N SER A 455 2.94 -19.30 -18.13
CA SER A 455 1.56 -19.75 -18.31
C SER A 455 0.58 -18.57 -18.20
N THR A 456 -0.15 -18.28 -19.29
CA THR A 456 -1.15 -17.19 -19.33
C THR A 456 -2.27 -17.41 -18.32
N ILE A 457 -2.71 -18.66 -18.09
CA ILE A 457 -3.73 -18.92 -17.07
C ILE A 457 -3.21 -18.62 -15.66
N ASP A 458 -1.95 -18.94 -15.37
CA ASP A 458 -1.39 -18.67 -14.04
C ASP A 458 -1.20 -17.15 -13.80
N LEU A 459 -0.91 -16.38 -14.86
CA LEU A 459 -0.97 -14.91 -14.82
C LEU A 459 -2.38 -14.42 -14.45
N PHE A 460 -3.41 -14.89 -15.12
CA PHE A 460 -4.79 -14.44 -14.87
C PHE A 460 -5.27 -14.83 -13.46
N LEU A 461 -4.90 -16.01 -12.96
CA LEU A 461 -5.18 -16.41 -11.58
C LEU A 461 -4.47 -15.51 -10.56
N GLU A 462 -3.23 -15.12 -10.86
CA GLU A 462 -2.49 -14.20 -10.00
C GLU A 462 -3.10 -12.79 -10.02
N MET A 463 -3.51 -12.30 -11.20
CA MET A 463 -4.21 -11.03 -11.33
C MET A 463 -5.54 -11.04 -10.58
N ASP A 464 -6.35 -12.10 -10.71
CA ASP A 464 -7.59 -12.30 -9.95
C ASP A 464 -7.36 -12.32 -8.44
N ARG A 465 -6.30 -13.00 -8.00
CA ARG A 465 -5.94 -13.06 -6.58
C ARG A 465 -5.64 -11.67 -6.02
N ILE A 466 -4.84 -10.85 -6.70
CA ILE A 466 -4.37 -9.56 -6.16
C ILE A 466 -5.34 -8.40 -6.42
N LEU A 467 -6.26 -8.55 -7.36
CA LEU A 467 -7.26 -7.53 -7.69
C LEU A 467 -8.41 -7.55 -6.66
N ARG A 468 -8.91 -6.38 -6.27
CA ARG A 468 -10.10 -6.26 -5.44
C ARG A 468 -11.36 -6.64 -6.22
N PRO A 469 -12.44 -7.05 -5.53
CA PRO A 469 -13.75 -7.11 -6.18
C PRO A 469 -14.05 -5.79 -6.89
N GLU A 470 -14.57 -5.86 -8.12
CA GLU A 470 -14.84 -4.71 -9.01
C GLU A 470 -13.58 -3.96 -9.53
N GLY A 471 -12.39 -4.48 -9.26
CA GLY A 471 -11.16 -3.93 -9.83
C GLY A 471 -11.08 -4.13 -11.34
N TRP A 472 -10.20 -3.34 -11.96
CA TRP A 472 -10.05 -3.29 -13.42
C TRP A 472 -8.68 -3.79 -13.85
N VAL A 473 -8.62 -4.32 -15.06
CA VAL A 473 -7.37 -4.66 -15.72
C VAL A 473 -7.35 -4.00 -17.09
N ILE A 474 -6.26 -3.30 -17.39
CA ILE A 474 -6.00 -2.73 -18.71
C ILE A 474 -4.75 -3.41 -19.25
N LEU A 475 -4.91 -4.10 -20.39
CA LEU A 475 -3.82 -4.76 -21.10
C LEU A 475 -3.69 -4.12 -22.48
N SER A 476 -2.52 -3.52 -22.73
CA SER A 476 -2.10 -3.07 -24.05
C SER A 476 -1.09 -4.10 -24.59
N ASP A 477 -1.40 -4.75 -25.71
CA ASP A 477 -0.52 -5.75 -26.31
C ASP A 477 -0.90 -6.00 -27.78
N THR A 478 -0.14 -6.85 -28.46
CA THR A 478 -0.43 -7.30 -29.82
C THR A 478 -1.81 -7.94 -29.91
N MET A 479 -2.47 -7.73 -31.05
CA MET A 479 -3.79 -8.31 -31.36
C MET A 479 -3.91 -9.80 -31.05
N ARG A 480 -2.89 -10.57 -31.41
CA ARG A 480 -2.84 -12.02 -31.15
C ARG A 480 -2.82 -12.33 -29.66
N ALA A 481 -2.03 -11.60 -28.88
CA ALA A 481 -1.93 -11.80 -27.45
C ALA A 481 -3.23 -11.41 -26.73
N ILE A 482 -3.87 -10.32 -27.13
CA ILE A 482 -5.16 -9.88 -26.59
C ILE A 482 -6.27 -10.91 -26.85
N GLU A 483 -6.33 -11.52 -28.03
CA GLU A 483 -7.36 -12.54 -28.30
C GLU A 483 -7.14 -13.82 -27.47
N MET A 484 -5.89 -14.23 -27.27
CA MET A 484 -5.57 -15.32 -26.35
C MET A 484 -5.96 -14.99 -24.90
N ALA A 485 -5.65 -13.78 -24.45
CA ALA A 485 -5.99 -13.30 -23.11
C ALA A 485 -7.51 -13.25 -22.89
N ARG A 486 -8.29 -12.84 -23.90
CA ARG A 486 -9.75 -12.84 -23.88
C ARG A 486 -10.33 -14.24 -23.69
N MET A 487 -9.76 -15.27 -24.32
CA MET A 487 -10.19 -16.66 -24.08
C MET A 487 -9.97 -17.06 -22.61
N VAL A 488 -8.79 -16.75 -22.06
CA VAL A 488 -8.45 -17.06 -20.65
C VAL A 488 -9.33 -16.28 -19.66
N ALA A 489 -9.65 -15.01 -19.96
CA ALA A 489 -10.53 -14.17 -19.14
C ALA A 489 -11.89 -14.84 -18.87
N THR A 490 -12.46 -15.52 -19.86
CA THR A 490 -13.74 -16.23 -19.68
C THR A 490 -13.63 -17.40 -18.70
N GLN A 491 -12.49 -18.11 -18.65
CA GLN A 491 -12.25 -19.22 -17.72
C GLN A 491 -12.21 -18.77 -16.27
N VAL A 492 -11.75 -17.53 -16.02
CA VAL A 492 -11.70 -16.91 -14.69
C VAL A 492 -12.93 -16.03 -14.39
N ARG A 493 -13.97 -16.11 -15.23
CA ARG A 493 -15.26 -15.39 -15.08
C ARG A 493 -15.16 -13.87 -15.17
N TRP A 494 -14.20 -13.37 -15.94
CA TRP A 494 -14.06 -11.94 -16.20
C TRP A 494 -14.82 -11.51 -17.45
N GLU A 495 -15.33 -10.27 -17.42
CA GLU A 495 -15.86 -9.59 -18.60
C GLU A 495 -14.72 -8.83 -19.29
N ALA A 496 -14.44 -9.14 -20.55
CA ALA A 496 -13.38 -8.51 -21.33
C ALA A 496 -13.95 -7.66 -22.46
N ARG A 497 -13.52 -6.40 -22.54
CA ARG A 497 -13.87 -5.47 -23.62
C ARG A 497 -12.60 -5.08 -24.37
N ARG A 498 -12.64 -5.18 -25.70
CA ARG A 498 -11.56 -4.68 -26.56
C ARG A 498 -11.87 -3.25 -26.95
N ILE A 499 -10.90 -2.38 -26.79
CA ILE A 499 -10.95 -0.99 -27.27
C ILE A 499 -9.95 -0.93 -28.42
N GLU A 500 -10.42 -0.58 -29.61
CA GLU A 500 -9.52 -0.26 -30.72
C GLU A 500 -9.12 1.21 -30.57
N GLU A 501 -7.82 1.49 -30.50
CA GLU A 501 -7.36 2.86 -30.67
C GLU A 501 -7.68 3.26 -32.11
N ALA A 502 -8.61 4.21 -32.27
CA ALA A 502 -8.78 4.89 -33.53
C ALA A 502 -7.48 5.65 -33.80
N VAL A 503 -6.65 5.10 -34.67
CA VAL A 503 -5.57 5.88 -35.28
C VAL A 503 -6.27 6.87 -36.19
N ASP A 504 -6.50 8.08 -35.69
CA ASP A 504 -6.80 9.22 -36.56
C ASP A 504 -5.57 9.39 -37.46
N CYS A 505 -5.60 8.79 -38.66
CA CYS A 505 -4.67 9.11 -39.75
C CYS A 505 -4.95 10.56 -40.18
N GLU A 506 -4.56 11.56 -39.38
CA GLU A 506 -4.38 12.94 -39.86
C GLU A 506 -3.10 13.00 -40.71
N GLY A 507 -3.20 12.52 -41.96
CA GLY A 507 -2.20 12.76 -42.99
C GLY A 507 -1.39 11.53 -43.43
N SER A 508 -1.78 11.00 -44.60
CA SER A 508 -1.04 10.06 -45.46
C SER A 508 -0.45 8.82 -44.77
N CYS A 509 -1.38 7.95 -44.38
CA CYS A 509 -1.23 6.51 -44.56
C CYS A 509 -1.28 6.23 -46.08
#